data_AF-A0A1I6M2B5-F1
#
_entry.id   AF-A0A1I6M2B5-F1
#
_cell.length_a   1.000
_cell.length_b   1.000
_cell.length_c   1.000
_cell.angle_alpha   90.00
_cell.angle_beta   90.00
_cell.angle_gamma   90.00
#
_symmetry.space_group_name_H-M   'P 1'
#
loop_
_entity.id
_entity.type
_entity.pdbx_description
1 polymer ?
#
loop_
_entity_poly.entity_id
_entity_poly.type
_entity_poly.pdbx_seq_one_letter_code
_entity_poly.pdbx_strand_id
1 'polypeptide(L)'
;MANNLIGRVLATEKNPTTIDDFTFWTDPELILNPFDIVKVAHVNDSYSYGVIEDIAHITDASSFLTNFISSDFGNVEIEEPTLRVGMNYVKAKVICNEKNIYIPLQNNAKVMLATAEEINYALGLQNIQNPLVCGYLEMYEGTKGCEKVTLPVNLNSKFIVGPEGAHLNISGISGLASKTSYAMFLIKAIQDSYLKKAGEESEEDSVAFVMFNVKGKDLLAIDQPNDFMDEENPEKAKKETFEKYKKLGLSTEPFKNVHYYYPYSVAKTRYWNTYLTEEEVNDNIKKKKAKKFKYIYKYDKENLDLMFANIDDSNQTMDSIITYIMSGQGDFGKINDWQEFLESIKKKCEAGASGTDKEIPVASWRKFYRIINKGITDNDIVNISLHFFHKDVRPMPHPVRRHSIVAS
;
A
#
# COMPACT_ATOMS: atom_id res chain seq x y z
N MET A 1 -17.36 -32.93 -3.11
CA MET A 1 -16.87 -32.34 -4.38
C MET A 1 -15.53 -33.00 -4.67
N ALA A 2 -15.39 -33.61 -5.84
CA ALA A 2 -14.37 -34.63 -6.07
C ALA A 2 -12.96 -34.03 -6.11
N ASN A 3 -12.02 -34.67 -5.41
CA ASN A 3 -10.58 -34.42 -5.57
C ASN A 3 -10.20 -34.79 -7.02
N ASN A 4 -10.30 -33.84 -7.93
CA ASN A 4 -9.97 -34.04 -9.34
C ASN A 4 -8.49 -34.39 -9.42
N LEU A 5 -8.20 -35.63 -9.83
CA LEU A 5 -6.85 -36.12 -10.05
C LEU A 5 -6.28 -35.42 -11.29
N ILE A 6 -5.22 -34.64 -11.10
CA ILE A 6 -4.61 -33.82 -12.17
C ILE A 6 -3.27 -34.38 -12.63
N GLY A 7 -2.63 -35.22 -11.81
CA GLY A 7 -1.26 -35.63 -12.10
C GLY A 7 -0.69 -36.60 -11.09
N ARG A 8 0.61 -36.87 -11.26
CA ARG A 8 1.37 -37.72 -10.34
C ARG A 8 2.77 -37.20 -10.10
N VAL A 9 3.24 -37.39 -8.87
CA VAL A 9 4.60 -37.03 -8.45
C VAL A 9 5.61 -37.77 -9.30
N LEU A 10 6.63 -37.04 -9.74
CA LEU A 10 7.75 -37.51 -10.53
C LEU A 10 9.04 -37.20 -9.77
N ALA A 11 9.75 -38.25 -9.37
CA ALA A 11 11.12 -38.15 -8.85
C ALA A 11 12.09 -38.69 -9.89
N THR A 12 13.16 -37.94 -10.17
CA THR A 12 14.26 -38.39 -11.04
C THR A 12 15.57 -38.33 -10.27
N GLU A 13 16.62 -38.99 -10.76
CA GLU A 13 17.95 -38.91 -10.12
C GLU A 13 18.50 -37.48 -10.09
N LYS A 14 18.20 -36.66 -11.12
CA LYS A 14 18.63 -35.27 -11.20
C LYS A 14 17.80 -34.34 -10.33
N ASN A 15 16.49 -34.61 -10.25
CA ASN A 15 15.53 -33.84 -9.46
C ASN A 15 14.78 -34.80 -8.52
N PRO A 16 15.37 -35.15 -7.36
CA PRO A 16 14.69 -35.95 -6.35
C PRO A 16 13.62 -35.11 -5.63
N THR A 17 12.58 -35.78 -5.13
CA THR A 17 11.62 -35.18 -4.21
C THR A 17 12.25 -35.03 -2.83
N THR A 18 12.08 -33.86 -2.21
CA THR A 18 12.52 -33.57 -0.84
C THR A 18 11.30 -33.40 0.07
N ILE A 19 11.53 -33.03 1.34
CA ILE A 19 10.45 -32.70 2.27
C ILE A 19 9.78 -31.38 1.86
N ASP A 20 10.54 -30.47 1.25
CA ASP A 20 10.10 -29.12 0.90
C ASP A 20 9.67 -29.01 -0.56
N ASP A 21 10.27 -29.77 -1.48
CA ASP A 21 10.06 -29.61 -2.92
C ASP A 21 9.67 -30.94 -3.58
N PHE A 22 8.71 -30.87 -4.49
CA PHE A 22 8.38 -31.99 -5.35
C PHE A 22 8.03 -31.53 -6.77
N THR A 23 8.05 -32.48 -7.69
CA THR A 23 7.66 -32.27 -9.08
C THR A 23 6.56 -33.24 -9.43
N PHE A 24 5.62 -32.82 -10.27
CA PHE A 24 4.58 -33.71 -10.80
C PHE A 24 4.31 -33.40 -12.27
N TRP A 25 3.88 -34.40 -13.03
CA TRP A 25 3.41 -34.20 -14.40
C TRP A 25 1.89 -34.09 -14.44
N THR A 26 1.37 -33.37 -15.43
CA THR A 26 -0.07 -33.12 -15.63
C THR A 26 -0.45 -33.31 -17.10
N ASP A 27 -1.75 -33.38 -17.38
CA ASP A 27 -2.27 -33.32 -18.74
C ASP A 27 -1.77 -32.04 -19.46
N PRO A 28 -1.25 -32.12 -20.70
CA PRO A 28 -0.73 -30.97 -21.44
C PRO A 28 -1.75 -29.83 -21.67
N GLU A 29 -3.04 -30.14 -21.72
CA GLU A 29 -4.11 -29.16 -21.92
C GLU A 29 -4.65 -28.57 -20.60
N LEU A 30 -4.19 -29.09 -19.45
CA LEU A 30 -4.63 -28.58 -18.15
C LEU A 30 -3.92 -27.27 -17.84
N ILE A 31 -4.72 -26.22 -17.68
CA ILE A 31 -4.24 -24.90 -17.25
C ILE A 31 -4.13 -24.90 -15.73
N LEU A 32 -2.94 -24.60 -15.23
CA LEU A 32 -2.62 -24.32 -13.84
C LEU A 32 -1.86 -22.99 -13.78
N ASN A 33 -1.96 -22.30 -12.65
CA ASN A 33 -1.30 -21.02 -12.46
C ASN A 33 -0.24 -21.11 -11.35
N PRO A 34 0.80 -20.27 -11.39
CA PRO A 34 1.65 -20.05 -10.23
C PRO A 34 0.81 -19.69 -9.00
N PHE A 35 1.23 -20.15 -7.82
CA PHE A 35 0.53 -19.98 -6.54
C PHE A 35 -0.76 -20.79 -6.33
N ASP A 36 -1.23 -21.55 -7.34
CA ASP A 36 -2.29 -22.53 -7.11
C ASP A 36 -1.82 -23.58 -6.10
N ILE A 37 -2.73 -24.04 -5.23
CA ILE A 37 -2.43 -25.08 -4.25
C ILE A 37 -2.86 -26.43 -4.81
N VAL A 38 -2.01 -27.45 -4.62
CA VAL A 38 -2.32 -28.83 -4.97
C VAL A 38 -2.28 -29.71 -3.74
N LYS A 39 -3.11 -30.74 -3.74
CA LYS A 39 -3.21 -31.78 -2.71
C LYS A 39 -2.53 -33.04 -3.20
N VAL A 40 -1.60 -33.58 -2.41
CA VAL A 40 -0.85 -34.80 -2.76
C VAL A 40 -1.14 -35.89 -1.74
N ALA A 41 -1.44 -37.09 -2.23
CA ALA A 41 -1.55 -38.28 -1.38
C ALA A 41 -0.18 -38.62 -0.76
N HIS A 42 -0.16 -38.80 0.55
CA HIS A 42 1.04 -39.12 1.32
C HIS A 42 0.83 -40.40 2.14
N VAL A 43 1.87 -40.88 2.81
CA VAL A 43 1.83 -42.14 3.58
C VAL A 43 0.85 -42.05 4.74
N ASN A 44 0.47 -43.22 5.29
CA ASN A 44 -0.48 -43.35 6.40
C ASN A 44 -1.85 -42.71 6.11
N ASP A 45 -2.33 -42.76 4.87
CA ASP A 45 -3.60 -42.14 4.46
C ASP A 45 -3.67 -40.67 4.92
N SER A 46 -2.60 -39.92 4.65
CA SER A 46 -2.51 -38.48 4.92
C SER A 46 -2.37 -37.71 3.61
N TYR A 47 -2.62 -36.41 3.66
CA TYR A 47 -2.36 -35.51 2.55
C TYR A 47 -1.33 -34.45 2.90
N SER A 48 -0.54 -34.07 1.88
CA SER A 48 0.33 -32.90 1.91
C SER A 48 -0.17 -31.87 0.91
N TYR A 49 -0.03 -30.59 1.23
CA TYR A 49 -0.41 -29.49 0.37
C TYR A 49 0.83 -28.78 -0.14
N GLY A 50 0.85 -28.45 -1.42
CA GLY A 50 1.95 -27.74 -2.06
C GLY A 50 1.48 -26.55 -2.87
N VAL A 51 2.30 -25.50 -2.92
CA VAL A 51 2.11 -24.32 -3.78
C VAL A 51 2.89 -24.48 -5.07
N ILE A 52 2.26 -24.22 -6.21
CA ILE A 52 2.94 -24.24 -7.51
C ILE A 52 3.90 -23.05 -7.60
N GLU A 53 5.18 -23.34 -7.88
CA GLU A 53 6.21 -22.33 -8.08
C GLU A 53 6.46 -22.07 -9.57
N ASP A 54 6.51 -23.14 -10.37
CA ASP A 54 6.88 -23.06 -11.78
C ASP A 54 6.22 -24.18 -12.60
N ILE A 55 5.95 -23.90 -13.87
CA ILE A 55 5.33 -24.83 -14.82
C ILE A 55 6.18 -24.83 -16.09
N ALA A 56 6.72 -26.00 -16.44
CA ALA A 56 7.61 -26.16 -17.58
C ALA A 56 7.14 -27.28 -18.51
N HIS A 57 7.47 -27.15 -19.79
CA HIS A 57 7.25 -28.16 -20.81
C HIS A 57 8.59 -28.78 -21.21
N ILE A 58 8.68 -30.11 -21.18
CA ILE A 58 9.86 -30.85 -21.66
C ILE A 58 9.48 -31.77 -22.80
N THR A 59 10.45 -32.02 -23.68
CA THR A 59 10.36 -33.00 -24.75
C THR A 59 11.54 -33.96 -24.65
N ASP A 60 11.50 -35.02 -25.45
CA ASP A 60 12.59 -35.99 -25.62
C ASP A 60 13.76 -35.47 -26.47
N ALA A 61 13.73 -34.20 -26.92
CA ALA A 61 14.77 -33.63 -27.77
C ALA A 61 16.10 -33.49 -27.03
N SER A 62 17.17 -34.06 -27.60
CA SER A 62 18.52 -34.01 -27.02
C SER A 62 19.23 -32.66 -27.23
N SER A 63 18.77 -31.83 -28.17
CA SER A 63 19.34 -30.52 -28.45
C SER A 63 18.35 -29.59 -29.17
N PHE A 64 18.61 -28.28 -29.12
CA PHE A 64 17.82 -27.28 -29.85
C PHE A 64 17.84 -27.51 -31.37
N LEU A 65 18.98 -27.96 -31.93
CA LEU A 65 19.13 -28.24 -33.36
C LEU A 65 18.22 -29.38 -33.82
N THR A 66 18.05 -30.40 -32.99
CA THR A 66 17.17 -31.52 -33.31
C THR A 66 15.73 -31.02 -33.49
N ASN A 67 15.30 -30.05 -32.67
CA ASN A 67 13.96 -29.47 -32.77
C ASN A 67 13.81 -28.58 -34.02
N PHE A 68 14.81 -27.74 -34.30
CA PHE A 68 14.84 -26.89 -35.50
C PHE A 68 14.78 -27.69 -36.80
N ILE A 69 15.47 -28.83 -36.88
CA ILE A 69 15.45 -29.72 -38.04
C ILE A 69 14.08 -30.41 -38.19
N SER A 70 13.42 -30.81 -37.08
CA SER A 70 12.10 -31.44 -37.16
C SER A 70 11.00 -30.49 -37.62
N SER A 71 11.15 -29.18 -37.41
CA SER A 71 10.26 -28.14 -37.94
C SER A 71 10.69 -27.63 -39.33
N ASP A 72 11.27 -28.50 -40.17
CA ASP A 72 11.74 -28.17 -41.54
C ASP A 72 12.65 -26.92 -41.58
N PHE A 73 13.66 -26.89 -40.71
CA PHE A 73 14.60 -25.77 -40.58
C PHE A 73 13.93 -24.43 -40.21
N GLY A 74 12.95 -24.48 -39.31
CA GLY A 74 12.31 -23.30 -38.72
C GLY A 74 11.11 -22.77 -39.48
N ASN A 75 10.44 -23.62 -40.27
CA ASN A 75 9.16 -23.27 -40.86
C ASN A 75 8.06 -23.30 -39.79
N VAL A 76 7.52 -22.12 -39.47
CA VAL A 76 6.58 -21.92 -38.36
C VAL A 76 5.17 -22.47 -38.65
N GLU A 77 4.85 -22.69 -39.93
CA GLU A 77 3.51 -23.12 -40.38
C GLU A 77 3.40 -24.65 -40.55
N ILE A 78 4.50 -25.39 -40.42
CA ILE A 78 4.50 -26.84 -40.61
C ILE A 78 4.23 -27.51 -39.25
N GLU A 79 3.14 -28.28 -39.20
CA GLU A 79 2.94 -29.25 -38.12
C GLU A 79 4.02 -30.32 -38.20
N GLU A 80 4.70 -30.58 -37.08
CA GLU A 80 5.82 -31.51 -37.01
C GLU A 80 5.44 -32.87 -37.62
N PRO A 81 6.18 -33.38 -38.64
CA PRO A 81 5.84 -34.66 -39.29
C PRO A 81 5.92 -35.86 -38.35
N THR A 82 6.66 -35.72 -37.25
CA THR A 82 6.83 -36.72 -36.20
C THR A 82 6.42 -36.11 -34.87
N LEU A 83 5.34 -36.62 -34.27
CA LEU A 83 4.90 -36.18 -32.95
C LEU A 83 5.99 -36.51 -31.92
N ARG A 84 6.65 -35.48 -31.38
CA ARG A 84 7.56 -35.65 -30.25
C ARG A 84 6.77 -35.84 -28.97
N VAL A 85 7.27 -36.73 -28.10
CA VAL A 85 6.64 -36.92 -26.79
C VAL A 85 7.07 -35.77 -25.88
N GLY A 86 6.12 -34.89 -25.58
CA GLY A 86 6.28 -33.79 -24.64
C GLY A 86 5.41 -33.99 -23.39
N MET A 87 5.83 -33.43 -22.26
CA MET A 87 5.01 -33.39 -21.04
C MET A 87 5.17 -32.05 -20.32
N ASN A 88 4.08 -31.60 -19.71
CA ASN A 88 4.12 -30.53 -18.73
C ASN A 88 4.50 -31.14 -17.38
N TYR A 89 5.50 -30.55 -16.73
CA TYR A 89 5.81 -30.83 -15.34
C TYR A 89 5.77 -29.53 -14.53
N VAL A 90 5.38 -29.69 -13.27
CA VAL A 90 5.11 -28.60 -12.36
C VAL A 90 6.01 -28.78 -11.15
N LYS A 91 6.74 -27.73 -10.80
CA LYS A 91 7.50 -27.64 -9.56
C LYS A 91 6.61 -27.04 -8.49
N ALA A 92 6.49 -27.73 -7.36
CA ALA A 92 5.69 -27.27 -6.24
C ALA A 92 6.45 -27.43 -4.93
N LYS A 93 6.18 -26.50 -4.01
CA LYS A 93 6.76 -26.46 -2.68
C LYS A 93 5.74 -26.89 -1.63
N VAL A 94 6.07 -27.85 -0.79
CA VAL A 94 5.24 -28.34 0.32
C VAL A 94 5.07 -27.23 1.36
N ILE A 95 3.82 -26.92 1.68
CA ILE A 95 3.45 -25.91 2.69
C ILE A 95 3.18 -26.58 4.03
N CYS A 96 2.39 -27.65 4.02
CA CYS A 96 2.02 -28.38 5.23
C CYS A 96 1.58 -29.82 4.94
N ASN A 97 1.46 -30.60 6.00
CA ASN A 97 0.96 -31.97 5.99
C ASN A 97 -0.07 -32.15 7.12
N GLU A 98 -1.11 -32.96 6.88
CA GLU A 98 -2.18 -33.19 7.86
C GLU A 98 -1.73 -33.90 9.15
N LYS A 99 -0.72 -34.77 9.08
CA LYS A 99 -0.29 -35.64 10.18
C LYS A 99 1.15 -35.36 10.64
N ASN A 100 1.69 -34.18 10.31
CA ASN A 100 3.07 -33.80 10.62
C ASN A 100 4.11 -34.87 10.22
N ILE A 101 3.95 -35.43 9.01
CA ILE A 101 4.86 -36.45 8.49
C ILE A 101 6.00 -35.77 7.73
N TYR A 102 7.22 -35.92 8.22
CA TYR A 102 8.44 -35.31 7.66
C TYR A 102 9.25 -36.28 6.79
N ILE A 103 8.58 -36.93 5.84
CA ILE A 103 9.26 -37.70 4.78
C ILE A 103 8.89 -37.12 3.41
N PRO A 104 9.75 -37.25 2.39
CA PRO A 104 9.44 -36.79 1.05
C PRO A 104 8.23 -37.49 0.43
N LEU A 105 7.52 -36.77 -0.44
CA LEU A 105 6.43 -37.33 -1.23
C LEU A 105 6.96 -38.43 -2.17
N GLN A 106 6.31 -39.59 -2.15
CA GLN A 106 6.75 -40.75 -2.92
C GLN A 106 6.50 -40.56 -4.42
N ASN A 107 7.41 -41.11 -5.23
CA ASN A 107 7.20 -41.18 -6.67
C ASN A 107 5.86 -41.84 -6.99
N ASN A 108 5.17 -41.33 -8.01
CA ASN A 108 3.87 -41.80 -8.47
C ASN A 108 2.68 -41.52 -7.52
N ALA A 109 2.90 -40.76 -6.44
CA ALA A 109 1.83 -40.28 -5.57
C ALA A 109 0.82 -39.42 -6.35
N LYS A 110 -0.47 -39.54 -6.00
CA LYS A 110 -1.57 -38.87 -6.70
C LYS A 110 -1.62 -37.39 -6.34
N VAL A 111 -1.66 -36.52 -7.35
CA VAL A 111 -1.81 -35.07 -7.19
C VAL A 111 -3.21 -34.66 -7.63
N MET A 112 -3.91 -33.90 -6.79
CA MET A 112 -5.29 -33.47 -6.96
C MET A 112 -5.41 -31.96 -6.75
N LEU A 113 -6.48 -31.36 -7.27
CA LEU A 113 -6.85 -30.00 -6.88
C LEU A 113 -7.33 -29.98 -5.42
N ALA A 114 -6.98 -28.91 -4.71
CA ALA A 114 -7.43 -28.68 -3.34
C ALA A 114 -8.79 -27.96 -3.35
N THR A 115 -9.64 -28.33 -2.41
CA THR A 115 -10.92 -27.64 -2.19
C THR A 115 -10.70 -26.33 -1.43
N ALA A 116 -11.71 -25.45 -1.43
CA ALA A 116 -11.65 -24.17 -0.71
C ALA A 116 -11.35 -24.33 0.81
N GLU A 117 -11.90 -25.36 1.45
CA GLU A 117 -11.64 -25.65 2.87
C GLU A 117 -10.20 -26.10 3.12
N GLU A 118 -9.66 -26.91 2.21
CA GLU A 118 -8.30 -27.42 2.26
C GLU A 118 -7.26 -26.34 1.94
N ILE A 119 -7.56 -25.42 1.03
CA ILE A 119 -6.73 -24.23 0.77
C ILE A 119 -6.64 -23.36 2.03
N ASN A 120 -7.77 -23.12 2.70
CA ASN A 120 -7.79 -22.37 3.96
C ASN A 120 -6.98 -23.07 5.06
N TYR A 121 -7.06 -24.40 5.15
CA TYR A 121 -6.22 -25.18 6.06
C TYR A 121 -4.74 -25.03 5.71
N ALA A 122 -4.40 -25.23 4.43
CA ALA A 122 -3.02 -25.27 3.96
C ALA A 122 -2.28 -23.95 4.17
N LEU A 123 -2.97 -22.83 4.01
CA LEU A 123 -2.44 -21.49 4.21
C LEU A 123 -2.49 -21.02 5.68
N GLY A 124 -3.01 -21.84 6.60
CA GLY A 124 -3.15 -21.44 8.00
C GLY A 124 -4.17 -20.32 8.22
N LEU A 125 -5.14 -20.17 7.33
CA LEU A 125 -6.19 -19.15 7.39
C LEU A 125 -7.41 -19.58 8.24
N GLN A 126 -7.33 -20.76 8.87
CA GLN A 126 -8.36 -21.24 9.79
C GLN A 126 -8.22 -20.62 11.18
N ASN A 127 -9.36 -20.32 11.81
CA ASN A 127 -9.45 -19.88 13.23
C ASN A 127 -8.65 -18.62 13.58
N ILE A 128 -8.60 -17.64 12.66
CA ILE A 128 -7.96 -16.35 12.91
C ILE A 128 -8.75 -15.56 13.97
N GLN A 129 -8.08 -15.20 15.06
CA GLN A 129 -8.65 -14.32 16.08
C GLN A 129 -8.75 -12.89 15.55
N ASN A 130 -9.84 -12.18 15.85
CA ASN A 130 -10.10 -10.81 15.39
C ASN A 130 -9.92 -10.65 13.86
N PRO A 131 -10.68 -11.40 13.03
CA PRO A 131 -10.46 -11.42 11.60
C PRO A 131 -10.70 -10.05 10.97
N LEU A 132 -9.68 -9.57 10.26
CA LEU A 132 -9.73 -8.41 9.39
C LEU A 132 -9.40 -8.87 7.98
N VAL A 133 -10.30 -8.61 7.04
CA VAL A 133 -10.10 -8.93 5.62
C VAL A 133 -9.02 -8.01 5.03
N CYS A 134 -7.96 -8.63 4.50
CA CYS A 134 -6.81 -7.95 3.92
C CYS A 134 -6.64 -8.20 2.42
N GLY A 135 -7.56 -8.96 1.82
CA GLY A 135 -7.59 -9.22 0.38
C GLY A 135 -8.35 -10.51 0.08
N TYR A 136 -8.13 -11.04 -1.11
CA TYR A 136 -8.61 -12.35 -1.52
C TYR A 136 -7.57 -13.06 -2.38
N LEU A 137 -7.64 -14.37 -2.42
CA LEU A 137 -6.89 -15.23 -3.33
C LEU A 137 -7.84 -15.82 -4.36
N GLU A 138 -7.35 -15.92 -5.58
CA GLU A 138 -8.03 -16.61 -6.67
C GLU A 138 -7.13 -17.76 -7.13
N MET A 139 -7.72 -18.93 -7.29
CA MET A 139 -7.02 -20.14 -7.72
C MET A 139 -7.81 -20.85 -8.82
N TYR A 140 -7.09 -21.62 -9.65
CA TYR A 140 -7.63 -22.45 -10.73
C TYR A 140 -8.35 -21.65 -11.84
N GLU A 141 -7.92 -20.42 -12.09
CA GLU A 141 -8.42 -19.63 -13.20
C GLU A 141 -8.06 -20.29 -14.54
N GLY A 142 -9.08 -20.61 -15.35
CA GLY A 142 -8.91 -21.28 -16.64
C GLY A 142 -8.76 -22.81 -16.58
N THR A 143 -8.75 -23.42 -15.38
CA THR A 143 -8.62 -24.87 -15.24
C THR A 143 -9.89 -25.60 -15.71
N LYS A 144 -9.76 -26.47 -16.73
CA LYS A 144 -10.90 -27.26 -17.25
C LYS A 144 -11.47 -28.18 -16.16
N GLY A 145 -12.80 -28.21 -16.05
CA GLY A 145 -13.50 -29.11 -15.14
C GLY A 145 -13.40 -28.74 -13.64
N CYS A 146 -12.94 -27.53 -13.33
CA CYS A 146 -12.91 -26.97 -11.98
C CYS A 146 -13.54 -25.58 -11.99
N GLU A 147 -14.31 -25.24 -10.95
CA GLU A 147 -14.75 -23.86 -10.74
C GLU A 147 -13.62 -23.04 -10.10
N LYS A 148 -13.46 -21.79 -10.54
CA LYS A 148 -12.52 -20.84 -9.95
C LYS A 148 -12.80 -20.70 -8.46
N VAL A 149 -11.78 -20.93 -7.64
CA VAL A 149 -11.90 -20.79 -6.18
C VAL A 149 -11.49 -19.38 -5.79
N THR A 150 -12.38 -18.65 -5.13
CA THR A 150 -12.09 -17.32 -4.56
C THR A 150 -12.23 -17.38 -3.05
N LEU A 151 -11.18 -17.02 -2.33
CA LEU A 151 -11.12 -17.10 -0.87
C LEU A 151 -10.74 -15.75 -0.26
N PRO A 152 -11.50 -15.21 0.72
CA PRO A 152 -11.08 -14.03 1.46
C PRO A 152 -9.89 -14.37 2.35
N VAL A 153 -8.88 -13.49 2.36
CA VAL A 153 -7.73 -13.60 3.26
C VAL A 153 -7.97 -12.70 4.44
N ASN A 154 -8.14 -13.30 5.61
CA ASN A 154 -8.23 -12.58 6.87
C ASN A 154 -6.88 -12.62 7.59
N LEU A 155 -6.55 -11.55 8.31
CA LEU A 155 -5.43 -11.48 9.25
C LEU A 155 -5.96 -11.05 10.61
N ASN A 156 -5.20 -11.33 11.67
CA ASN A 156 -5.56 -10.85 13.00
C ASN A 156 -5.35 -9.33 13.07
N SER A 157 -6.44 -8.60 13.34
CA SER A 157 -6.44 -7.13 13.37
C SER A 157 -5.43 -6.54 14.35
N LYS A 158 -5.07 -7.29 15.42
CA LYS A 158 -4.11 -6.82 16.44
C LYS A 158 -2.68 -6.63 15.90
N PHE A 159 -2.33 -7.28 14.79
CA PHE A 159 -1.03 -7.10 14.14
C PHE A 159 -0.97 -5.88 13.22
N ILE A 160 -2.11 -5.27 12.91
CA ILE A 160 -2.21 -4.13 11.98
C ILE A 160 -2.53 -2.84 12.74
N VAL A 161 -3.54 -2.88 13.60
CA VAL A 161 -4.06 -1.73 14.35
C VAL A 161 -4.03 -1.93 15.87
N GLY A 162 -3.43 -3.02 16.34
CA GLY A 162 -3.40 -3.36 17.76
C GLY A 162 -2.10 -2.95 18.46
N PRO A 163 -2.04 -3.13 19.78
CA PRO A 163 -0.87 -2.80 20.58
C PRO A 163 0.35 -3.69 20.26
N GLU A 164 0.12 -4.87 19.65
CA GLU A 164 1.17 -5.85 19.34
C GLU A 164 1.92 -5.57 18.03
N GLY A 165 1.37 -4.72 17.16
CA GLY A 165 1.97 -4.35 15.88
C GLY A 165 1.18 -3.24 15.20
N ALA A 166 1.85 -2.14 14.87
CA ALA A 166 1.24 -0.94 14.29
C ALA A 166 1.99 -0.40 13.06
N HIS A 167 2.90 -1.19 12.49
CA HIS A 167 3.68 -0.78 11.31
C HIS A 167 3.37 -1.70 10.13
N LEU A 168 2.75 -1.12 9.10
CA LEU A 168 2.54 -1.75 7.81
C LEU A 168 3.38 -1.05 6.76
N ASN A 169 4.15 -1.81 5.99
CA ASN A 169 4.85 -1.31 4.82
C ASN A 169 4.18 -1.87 3.55
N ILE A 170 3.77 -0.98 2.64
CA ILE A 170 3.15 -1.35 1.36
C ILE A 170 4.16 -1.07 0.24
N SER A 171 4.80 -2.13 -0.24
CA SER A 171 5.71 -2.09 -1.39
C SER A 171 5.01 -2.56 -2.67
N GLY A 172 5.50 -2.10 -3.82
CA GLY A 172 4.95 -2.44 -5.13
C GLY A 172 5.66 -1.69 -6.25
N ILE A 173 5.45 -2.15 -7.48
CA ILE A 173 6.01 -1.54 -8.69
C ILE A 173 5.32 -0.19 -8.93
N SER A 174 6.09 0.84 -9.29
CA SER A 174 5.55 2.18 -9.59
C SER A 174 4.71 2.16 -10.87
N GLY A 175 3.66 2.98 -10.92
CA GLY A 175 2.87 3.22 -12.15
C GLY A 175 1.52 2.51 -12.23
N LEU A 176 1.26 1.50 -11.40
CA LEU A 176 -0.01 0.74 -11.40
C LEU A 176 -1.04 1.25 -10.38
N ALA A 177 -0.77 2.36 -9.69
CA ALA A 177 -1.57 2.92 -8.58
C ALA A 177 -1.92 1.93 -7.43
N SER A 178 -1.38 0.71 -7.47
CA SER A 178 -1.76 -0.40 -6.59
C SER A 178 -1.52 -0.13 -5.10
N LYS A 179 -0.52 0.69 -4.76
CA LYS A 179 -0.19 1.03 -3.37
C LYS A 179 -1.31 1.83 -2.69
N THR A 180 -1.75 2.92 -3.34
CA THR A 180 -2.80 3.79 -2.80
C THR A 180 -4.12 3.05 -2.75
N SER A 181 -4.48 2.32 -3.82
CA SER A 181 -5.70 1.52 -3.87
C SER A 181 -5.74 0.44 -2.79
N TYR A 182 -4.62 -0.27 -2.56
CA TYR A 182 -4.54 -1.26 -1.50
C TYR A 182 -4.61 -0.64 -0.10
N ALA A 183 -3.93 0.50 0.12
CA ALA A 183 -4.04 1.24 1.38
C ALA A 183 -5.48 1.68 1.66
N MET A 184 -6.18 2.22 0.65
CA MET A 184 -7.59 2.59 0.76
C MET A 184 -8.47 1.37 1.06
N PHE A 185 -8.25 0.26 0.36
CA PHE A 185 -8.96 -1.00 0.64
C PHE A 185 -8.78 -1.45 2.08
N LEU A 186 -7.56 -1.44 2.61
CA LEU A 186 -7.27 -1.87 3.97
C LEU A 186 -7.90 -0.94 5.01
N ILE A 187 -7.78 0.38 4.83
CA ILE A 187 -8.41 1.37 5.73
C ILE A 187 -9.93 1.22 5.70
N LYS A 188 -10.52 0.95 4.53
CA LYS A 188 -11.96 0.67 4.40
C LYS A 188 -12.35 -0.59 5.16
N ALA A 189 -11.58 -1.67 5.02
CA ALA A 189 -11.82 -2.91 5.74
C ALA A 189 -11.78 -2.71 7.26
N ILE A 190 -10.83 -1.90 7.75
CA ILE A 190 -10.73 -1.56 9.17
C ILE A 190 -11.95 -0.72 9.59
N GLN A 191 -12.30 0.35 8.86
CA GLN A 191 -13.46 1.18 9.17
C GLN A 191 -14.75 0.33 9.26
N ASP A 192 -15.00 -0.53 8.27
CA ASP A 192 -16.20 -1.38 8.25
C ASP A 192 -16.21 -2.39 9.40
N SER A 193 -15.06 -2.97 9.76
CA SER A 193 -14.94 -3.89 10.89
C SER A 193 -15.29 -3.20 12.21
N TYR A 194 -14.77 -1.99 12.45
CA TYR A 194 -15.07 -1.22 13.67
C TYR A 194 -16.50 -0.68 13.69
N LEU A 195 -17.05 -0.26 12.54
CA LEU A 195 -18.44 0.18 12.45
C LEU A 195 -19.43 -0.95 12.75
N LYS A 196 -19.13 -2.19 12.38
CA LYS A 196 -19.93 -3.35 12.74
C LYS A 196 -19.87 -3.64 14.24
N LYS A 197 -18.67 -3.63 14.82
CA LYS A 197 -18.46 -3.84 16.26
C LYS A 197 -19.14 -2.77 17.12
N ALA A 198 -19.14 -1.51 16.70
CA ALA A 198 -19.80 -0.42 17.42
C ALA A 198 -21.33 -0.56 17.52
N GLY A 199 -21.95 -1.39 16.69
CA GLY A 199 -23.37 -1.72 16.78
C GLY A 199 -23.69 -2.87 17.75
N GLU A 200 -22.69 -3.64 18.15
CA GLU A 200 -22.76 -4.70 19.15
C GLU A 200 -22.28 -4.11 20.48
N GLU A 201 -22.93 -4.42 21.60
CA GLU A 201 -22.71 -3.78 22.92
C GLU A 201 -21.35 -4.13 23.58
N SER A 202 -20.25 -4.15 22.81
CA SER A 202 -18.90 -4.46 23.25
C SER A 202 -17.97 -3.23 23.12
N GLU A 203 -17.47 -2.80 24.28
CA GLU A 203 -16.35 -1.92 24.65
C GLU A 203 -15.63 -1.04 23.59
N GLU A 204 -15.59 0.27 23.93
CA GLU A 204 -14.54 1.33 23.87
C GLU A 204 -13.47 1.42 22.76
N ASP A 205 -13.36 0.47 21.84
CA ASP A 205 -12.33 0.51 20.81
C ASP A 205 -12.77 1.36 19.61
N SER A 206 -12.10 2.50 19.41
CA SER A 206 -12.32 3.40 18.27
C SER A 206 -11.06 3.54 17.42
N VAL A 207 -11.24 3.73 16.11
CA VAL A 207 -10.14 3.93 15.17
C VAL A 207 -10.21 5.31 14.53
N ALA A 208 -9.05 5.95 14.43
CA ALA A 208 -8.86 7.23 13.77
C ALA A 208 -7.77 7.10 12.72
N PHE A 209 -8.05 7.56 11.50
CA PHE A 209 -7.08 7.58 10.41
C PHE A 209 -6.64 9.01 10.11
N VAL A 210 -5.33 9.22 10.01
CA VAL A 210 -4.72 10.46 9.53
C VAL A 210 -3.95 10.11 8.27
N MET A 211 -4.35 10.69 7.15
CA MET A 211 -3.78 10.42 5.83
C MET A 211 -3.15 11.69 5.29
N PHE A 212 -1.88 11.61 4.93
CA PHE A 212 -1.16 12.70 4.27
C PHE A 212 -1.15 12.46 2.77
N ASN A 213 -1.92 13.25 2.03
CA ASN A 213 -1.96 13.12 0.58
C ASN A 213 -0.80 13.88 -0.08
N VAL A 214 0.13 13.15 -0.68
CA VAL A 214 1.29 13.73 -1.38
C VAL A 214 1.15 13.73 -2.89
N LYS A 215 0.13 13.06 -3.45
CA LYS A 215 0.02 12.86 -4.90
C LYS A 215 -1.43 12.61 -5.34
N GLY A 216 -1.86 13.37 -6.33
CA GLY A 216 -3.12 13.15 -7.03
C GLY A 216 -4.37 13.51 -6.21
N LYS A 217 -5.53 13.17 -6.76
CA LYS A 217 -6.85 13.49 -6.19
C LYS A 217 -7.49 12.33 -5.43
N ASP A 218 -6.95 11.10 -5.52
CA ASP A 218 -7.61 9.87 -5.06
C ASP A 218 -8.04 9.93 -3.59
N LEU A 219 -7.15 10.42 -2.71
CA LEU A 219 -7.43 10.55 -1.27
C LEU A 219 -8.34 11.75 -0.93
N LEU A 220 -8.67 12.62 -1.89
CA LEU A 220 -9.45 13.84 -1.70
C LEU A 220 -10.94 13.68 -2.05
N ALA A 221 -11.37 12.46 -2.40
CA ALA A 221 -12.76 12.13 -2.76
C ALA A 221 -13.22 10.79 -2.19
N ILE A 222 -12.58 10.29 -1.14
CA ILE A 222 -12.86 8.96 -0.55
C ILE A 222 -14.27 8.84 0.06
N ASP A 223 -14.92 9.98 0.35
CA ASP A 223 -16.30 10.05 0.82
C ASP A 223 -17.35 10.01 -0.30
N GLN A 224 -16.90 9.88 -1.55
CA GLN A 224 -17.77 9.87 -2.74
C GLN A 224 -17.85 8.46 -3.34
N PRO A 225 -19.02 8.08 -3.91
CA PRO A 225 -19.13 6.82 -4.63
C PRO A 225 -18.36 6.88 -5.95
N ASN A 226 -17.78 5.76 -6.35
CA ASN A 226 -17.21 5.62 -7.69
C ASN A 226 -18.35 5.60 -8.74
N ASP A 227 -18.20 6.38 -9.80
CA ASP A 227 -19.14 6.46 -10.90
C ASP A 227 -18.87 5.43 -12.01
N PHE A 228 -17.69 4.79 -12.00
CA PHE A 228 -17.23 3.78 -12.97
C PHE A 228 -17.19 4.28 -14.42
N MET A 229 -17.18 5.61 -14.65
CA MET A 229 -17.27 6.18 -16.00
C MET A 229 -16.01 5.91 -16.84
N ASP A 230 -14.88 5.68 -16.20
CA ASP A 230 -13.60 5.38 -16.86
C ASP A 230 -13.47 3.92 -17.35
N GLU A 231 -14.41 3.05 -16.97
CA GLU A 231 -14.41 1.63 -17.36
C GLU A 231 -15.05 1.43 -18.74
N GLU A 232 -14.53 0.47 -19.53
CA GLU A 232 -15.11 0.14 -20.85
C GLU A 232 -16.59 -0.25 -20.77
N ASN A 233 -17.00 -0.88 -19.68
CA ASN A 233 -18.39 -1.23 -19.39
C ASN A 233 -18.74 -0.91 -17.92
N PRO A 234 -19.25 0.30 -17.63
CA PRO A 234 -19.50 0.77 -16.26
C PRO A 234 -20.45 -0.13 -15.45
N GLU A 235 -21.53 -0.62 -16.06
CA GLU A 235 -22.52 -1.44 -15.36
C GLU A 235 -21.95 -2.80 -14.95
N LYS A 236 -21.20 -3.42 -15.86
CA LYS A 236 -20.53 -4.70 -15.60
C LYS A 236 -19.46 -4.54 -14.52
N ALA A 237 -18.59 -3.55 -14.65
CA ALA A 237 -17.53 -3.28 -13.68
C ALA A 237 -18.08 -3.00 -12.27
N LYS A 238 -19.17 -2.22 -12.19
CA LYS A 238 -19.88 -1.95 -10.94
C LYS A 238 -20.44 -3.23 -10.31
N LYS A 239 -21.14 -4.06 -11.09
CA LYS A 239 -21.73 -5.31 -10.60
C LYS A 239 -20.65 -6.27 -10.08
N GLU A 240 -19.59 -6.49 -10.85
CA GLU A 240 -18.49 -7.37 -10.47
C GLU A 240 -17.76 -6.87 -9.20
N THR A 241 -17.52 -5.55 -9.11
CA THR A 241 -16.92 -4.94 -7.92
C THR A 241 -17.81 -5.15 -6.69
N PHE A 242 -19.12 -4.93 -6.82
CA PHE A 242 -20.05 -5.08 -5.69
C PHE A 242 -20.16 -6.54 -5.24
N GLU A 243 -20.14 -7.49 -6.16
CA GLU A 243 -20.09 -8.91 -5.85
C GLU A 243 -18.81 -9.29 -5.10
N LYS A 244 -17.65 -8.74 -5.49
CA LYS A 244 -16.38 -8.93 -4.76
C LYS A 244 -16.46 -8.39 -3.34
N TYR A 245 -16.95 -7.16 -3.15
CA TYR A 245 -17.11 -6.58 -1.81
C TYR A 245 -18.04 -7.41 -0.93
N LYS A 246 -19.15 -7.90 -1.51
CA LYS A 246 -20.09 -8.80 -0.81
C LYS A 246 -19.42 -10.11 -0.39
N LYS A 247 -18.62 -10.74 -1.26
CA LYS A 247 -17.86 -11.96 -0.93
C LYS A 247 -16.84 -11.73 0.19
N LEU A 248 -16.25 -10.53 0.25
CA LEU A 248 -15.33 -10.11 1.30
C LEU A 248 -16.03 -9.67 2.60
N GLY A 249 -17.37 -9.59 2.59
CA GLY A 249 -18.13 -9.07 3.72
C GLY A 249 -17.94 -7.58 3.98
N LEU A 250 -17.52 -6.80 2.97
CA LEU A 250 -17.28 -5.36 3.05
C LEU A 250 -18.48 -4.55 2.53
N SER A 251 -18.62 -3.32 3.02
CA SER A 251 -19.61 -2.37 2.53
C SER A 251 -19.12 -1.71 1.24
N THR A 252 -20.03 -1.52 0.28
CA THR A 252 -19.77 -0.73 -0.94
C THR A 252 -20.02 0.76 -0.74
N GLU A 253 -20.44 1.16 0.46
CA GLU A 253 -20.61 2.58 0.80
C GLU A 253 -19.25 3.29 0.90
N PRO A 254 -19.17 4.57 0.50
CA PRO A 254 -17.95 5.37 0.68
C PRO A 254 -17.53 5.50 2.14
N PHE A 255 -16.35 6.09 2.36
CA PHE A 255 -15.86 6.36 3.71
C PHE A 255 -16.81 7.30 4.47
N LYS A 256 -17.10 6.96 5.71
CA LYS A 256 -17.90 7.78 6.63
C LYS A 256 -17.01 8.64 7.50
N ASN A 257 -17.56 9.76 7.98
CA ASN A 257 -16.90 10.70 8.91
C ASN A 257 -15.56 11.27 8.39
N VAL A 258 -15.50 11.57 7.10
CA VAL A 258 -14.31 12.13 6.45
C VAL A 258 -14.28 13.65 6.64
N HIS A 259 -13.13 14.17 7.05
CA HIS A 259 -12.87 15.61 7.14
C HIS A 259 -11.60 15.95 6.38
N TYR A 260 -11.69 16.84 5.40
CA TYR A 260 -10.53 17.29 4.63
C TYR A 260 -9.93 18.57 5.21
N TYR A 261 -8.61 18.67 5.20
CA TYR A 261 -7.92 19.90 5.53
C TYR A 261 -7.04 20.27 4.34
N TYR A 262 -7.34 21.41 3.71
CA TYR A 262 -6.60 21.88 2.56
C TYR A 262 -5.61 22.97 2.96
N PRO A 263 -4.41 23.01 2.39
CA PRO A 263 -3.51 24.13 2.59
C PRO A 263 -4.18 25.43 2.13
N TYR A 264 -4.04 26.49 2.91
CA TYR A 264 -4.56 27.80 2.54
C TYR A 264 -3.84 28.31 1.28
N SER A 265 -4.59 28.87 0.34
CA SER A 265 -4.06 29.50 -0.87
C SER A 265 -4.98 30.64 -1.28
N VAL A 266 -4.42 31.71 -1.82
CA VAL A 266 -5.19 32.85 -2.33
C VAL A 266 -5.73 32.50 -3.73
N ALA A 267 -6.94 32.97 -4.05
CA ALA A 267 -7.55 32.73 -5.35
C ALA A 267 -6.65 33.29 -6.48
N LYS A 268 -6.53 32.55 -7.59
CA LYS A 268 -5.74 32.91 -8.79
C LYS A 268 -4.22 33.05 -8.57
N THR A 269 -3.65 32.41 -7.56
CA THR A 269 -2.20 32.37 -7.38
C THR A 269 -1.53 31.38 -8.34
N ARG A 270 -0.23 31.57 -8.56
CA ARG A 270 0.59 30.67 -9.37
C ARG A 270 0.79 29.29 -8.72
N TYR A 271 0.65 29.21 -7.40
CA TYR A 271 0.93 28.02 -6.59
C TYR A 271 -0.32 27.63 -5.81
N TRP A 272 -0.97 26.58 -6.30
CA TRP A 272 -2.14 25.98 -5.69
C TRP A 272 -1.74 24.63 -5.10
N ASN A 273 -1.66 24.54 -3.78
CA ASN A 273 -1.05 23.41 -3.06
C ASN A 273 -2.01 22.24 -2.81
N THR A 274 -3.05 22.11 -3.63
CA THR A 274 -3.96 20.96 -3.65
C THR A 274 -4.28 20.58 -5.09
N TYR A 275 -4.63 19.32 -5.34
CA TYR A 275 -4.97 18.87 -6.69
C TYR A 275 -6.42 19.22 -7.08
N LEU A 276 -7.27 19.62 -6.14
CA LEU A 276 -8.66 20.02 -6.40
C LEU A 276 -8.73 21.39 -7.08
N THR A 277 -9.85 21.73 -7.71
CA THR A 277 -10.11 23.09 -8.20
C THR A 277 -10.56 24.00 -7.05
N GLU A 278 -10.52 25.31 -7.27
CA GLU A 278 -11.02 26.28 -6.29
C GLU A 278 -12.51 26.07 -6.00
N GLU A 279 -13.29 25.70 -7.02
CA GLU A 279 -14.72 25.41 -6.91
C GLU A 279 -14.98 24.18 -6.03
N GLU A 280 -14.24 23.09 -6.25
CA GLU A 280 -14.32 21.85 -5.45
C GLU A 280 -14.00 22.11 -3.97
N VAL A 281 -12.94 22.88 -3.70
CA VAL A 281 -12.55 23.23 -2.32
C VAL A 281 -13.63 24.08 -1.64
N ASN A 282 -14.14 25.09 -2.33
CA ASN A 282 -15.18 25.97 -1.78
C ASN A 282 -16.50 25.22 -1.54
N ASP A 283 -16.87 24.28 -2.41
CA ASP A 283 -18.04 23.42 -2.23
C ASP A 283 -17.89 22.51 -1.00
N ASN A 284 -16.71 21.88 -0.82
CA ASN A 284 -16.44 21.06 0.36
C ASN A 284 -16.46 21.85 1.67
N ILE A 285 -16.02 23.10 1.66
CA ILE A 285 -16.11 24.02 2.82
C ILE A 285 -17.56 24.39 3.09
N LYS A 286 -18.35 24.74 2.05
CA LYS A 286 -19.79 25.05 2.18
C LYS A 286 -20.57 23.87 2.77
N LYS A 287 -20.24 22.64 2.36
CA LYS A 287 -20.79 21.39 2.88
C LYS A 287 -20.30 21.03 4.29
N LYS A 288 -19.45 21.86 4.92
CA LYS A 288 -18.82 21.65 6.24
C LYS A 288 -17.98 20.35 6.32
N LYS A 289 -17.51 19.86 5.17
CA LYS A 289 -16.66 18.66 5.06
C LYS A 289 -15.18 19.00 5.09
N ALA A 290 -14.82 20.25 4.78
CA ALA A 290 -13.43 20.68 4.72
C ALA A 290 -13.14 21.96 5.51
N LYS A 291 -11.87 22.13 5.87
CA LYS A 291 -11.32 23.35 6.45
C LYS A 291 -10.03 23.72 5.72
N LYS A 292 -9.65 25.00 5.75
CA LYS A 292 -8.33 25.44 5.31
C LYS A 292 -7.39 25.53 6.52
N PHE A 293 -6.13 25.17 6.36
CA PHE A 293 -5.11 25.35 7.38
C PHE A 293 -3.97 26.27 6.91
N LYS A 294 -3.38 27.02 7.85
CA LYS A 294 -2.23 27.89 7.60
C LYS A 294 -1.21 27.77 8.73
N TYR A 295 0.06 28.05 8.43
CA TYR A 295 1.12 28.08 9.42
C TYR A 295 1.25 29.48 10.00
N ILE A 296 1.17 29.62 11.32
CA ILE A 296 1.24 30.89 12.05
C ILE A 296 2.48 30.87 12.93
N TYR A 297 3.35 31.87 12.80
CA TYR A 297 4.64 31.94 13.48
C TYR A 297 4.56 31.59 14.98
N LYS A 298 3.58 32.16 15.68
CA LYS A 298 3.39 31.93 17.12
C LYS A 298 3.20 30.45 17.50
N TYR A 299 2.55 29.65 16.66
CA TYR A 299 2.25 28.24 16.94
C TYR A 299 3.26 27.30 16.27
N ASP A 300 3.81 27.70 15.12
CA ASP A 300 4.61 26.84 14.27
C ASP A 300 6.12 27.09 14.36
N LYS A 301 6.57 28.12 15.08
CA LYS A 301 8.02 28.42 15.21
C LYS A 301 8.83 27.23 15.72
N GLU A 302 8.24 26.37 16.55
CA GLU A 302 8.90 25.20 17.17
C GLU A 302 9.19 24.08 16.15
N ASN A 303 8.53 24.09 14.99
CA ASN A 303 8.67 23.09 13.93
C ASN A 303 9.54 23.58 12.76
N LEU A 304 10.38 24.61 12.98
CA LEU A 304 11.26 25.18 11.95
C LEU A 304 12.27 24.16 11.42
N ASP A 305 12.69 23.22 12.26
CA ASP A 305 13.57 22.10 11.94
C ASP A 305 13.01 21.22 10.81
N LEU A 306 11.68 21.00 10.76
CA LEU A 306 11.03 20.22 9.70
C LEU A 306 11.26 20.82 8.31
N MET A 307 11.46 22.14 8.19
CA MET A 307 11.76 22.79 6.90
C MET A 307 13.17 22.44 6.38
N PHE A 308 14.05 21.95 7.25
CA PHE A 308 15.44 21.59 6.95
C PHE A 308 15.68 20.08 6.93
N ALA A 309 14.67 19.24 7.19
CA ALA A 309 14.82 17.78 7.29
C ALA A 309 15.44 17.11 6.04
N ASN A 310 15.27 17.71 4.86
CA ASN A 310 15.83 17.20 3.60
C ASN A 310 17.18 17.83 3.21
N ILE A 311 17.78 18.63 4.10
CA ILE A 311 19.02 19.37 3.84
C ILE A 311 20.13 18.78 4.69
N ASP A 312 21.19 18.30 4.03
CA ASP A 312 22.39 17.84 4.71
C ASP A 312 23.08 19.03 5.41
N ASP A 313 23.14 18.96 6.73
CA ASP A 313 23.82 19.90 7.63
C ASP A 313 24.96 19.21 8.39
N SER A 314 25.86 18.58 7.64
CA SER A 314 27.10 17.97 8.15
C SER A 314 27.92 18.85 9.12
N ASN A 315 27.78 20.18 9.07
CA ASN A 315 28.47 21.13 9.95
C ASN A 315 27.62 21.61 11.14
N GLN A 316 26.39 21.09 11.33
CA GLN A 316 25.43 21.48 12.39
C GLN A 316 25.17 23.00 12.48
N THR A 317 25.31 23.69 11.35
CA THR A 317 25.18 25.15 11.28
C THR A 317 23.73 25.61 11.25
N MET A 318 22.83 24.81 10.68
CA MET A 318 21.39 25.06 10.66
C MET A 318 20.78 24.75 12.03
N ASP A 319 21.19 23.65 12.67
CA ASP A 319 20.75 23.30 14.03
C ASP A 319 21.15 24.38 15.05
N SER A 320 22.36 24.92 14.91
CA SER A 320 22.84 26.05 15.73
C SER A 320 21.99 27.31 15.53
N ILE A 321 21.61 27.63 14.29
CA ILE A 321 20.72 28.77 13.98
C ILE A 321 19.31 28.54 14.55
N ILE A 322 18.76 27.32 14.41
CA ILE A 322 17.45 26.98 14.97
C ILE A 322 17.48 27.13 16.49
N THR A 323 18.51 26.61 17.16
CA THR A 323 18.69 26.72 18.62
C THR A 323 18.80 28.20 19.07
N TYR A 324 19.52 29.03 18.30
CA TYR A 324 19.62 30.48 18.52
C TYR A 324 18.24 31.16 18.45
N ILE A 325 17.42 30.79 17.47
CA ILE A 325 16.06 31.32 17.29
C ILE A 325 15.12 30.84 18.41
N MET A 326 15.17 29.54 18.75
CA MET A 326 14.29 28.94 19.77
C MET A 326 14.59 29.45 21.19
N SER A 327 15.87 29.71 21.49
CA SER A 327 16.30 30.29 22.77
C SER A 327 15.92 31.78 22.91
N GLY A 328 15.31 32.38 21.88
CA GLY A 328 14.84 33.76 21.90
C GLY A 328 15.99 34.78 21.93
N GLN A 329 17.20 34.39 21.53
CA GLN A 329 18.36 35.27 21.50
C GLN A 329 18.17 36.41 20.48
N GLY A 330 18.62 37.62 20.82
CA GLY A 330 18.44 38.81 20.00
C GLY A 330 16.98 39.29 19.91
N ASP A 331 16.55 39.67 18.72
CA ASP A 331 15.20 40.20 18.47
C ASP A 331 14.14 39.09 18.34
N PHE A 332 14.54 37.82 18.22
CA PHE A 332 13.65 36.68 17.96
C PHE A 332 12.67 36.38 19.10
N GLY A 333 12.94 36.82 20.33
CA GLY A 333 12.02 36.69 21.46
C GLY A 333 10.78 37.60 21.40
N LYS A 334 10.76 38.63 20.54
CA LYS A 334 9.67 39.62 20.46
C LYS A 334 8.79 39.50 19.21
N ILE A 335 9.18 38.63 18.28
CA ILE A 335 8.54 38.49 16.97
C ILE A 335 7.26 37.66 17.08
N ASN A 336 6.21 38.09 16.37
CA ASN A 336 4.94 37.35 16.33
C ASN A 336 4.46 37.02 14.91
N ASP A 337 5.16 37.50 13.88
CA ASP A 337 4.80 37.31 12.47
C ASP A 337 5.97 36.79 11.63
N TRP A 338 5.66 36.04 10.57
CA TRP A 338 6.63 35.49 9.63
C TRP A 338 7.39 36.58 8.85
N GLN A 339 6.76 37.74 8.61
CA GLN A 339 7.42 38.87 7.94
C GLN A 339 8.49 39.51 8.83
N GLU A 340 8.16 39.81 10.08
CA GLU A 340 9.12 40.31 11.08
C GLU A 340 10.26 39.31 11.32
N PHE A 341 9.95 38.01 11.27
CA PHE A 341 10.94 36.93 11.37
C PHE A 341 11.93 36.96 10.19
N LEU A 342 11.43 37.04 8.96
CA LEU A 342 12.26 37.14 7.75
C LEU A 342 13.15 38.40 7.77
N GLU A 343 12.60 39.54 8.18
CA GLU A 343 13.35 40.79 8.32
C GLU A 343 14.46 40.69 9.37
N SER A 344 14.20 40.03 10.49
CA SER A 344 15.18 39.84 11.56
C SER A 344 16.32 38.90 11.13
N ILE A 345 16.03 37.85 10.34
CA ILE A 345 17.06 37.01 9.72
C ILE A 345 17.86 37.80 8.69
N LYS A 346 17.19 38.63 7.88
CA LYS A 346 17.84 39.46 6.86
C LYS A 346 18.84 40.43 7.47
N LYS A 347 18.52 41.05 8.61
CA LYS A 347 19.46 41.90 9.37
C LYS A 347 20.73 41.15 9.81
N LYS A 348 20.62 39.86 10.17
CA LYS A 348 21.77 39.01 10.52
C LYS A 348 22.61 38.57 9.30
N CYS A 349 22.12 38.77 8.08
CA CYS A 349 22.84 38.48 6.83
C CYS A 349 23.73 39.65 6.34
N GLU A 350 23.59 40.83 6.92
CA GLU A 350 24.35 42.04 6.58
C GLU A 350 25.77 42.00 7.17
N ALA A 351 26.76 42.37 6.36
CA ALA A 351 28.16 42.38 6.77
C ALA A 351 28.42 43.60 7.67
N GLY A 352 28.70 43.36 8.95
CA GLY A 352 29.02 44.42 9.92
C GLY A 352 28.01 44.60 11.06
N ALA A 353 27.02 43.71 11.22
CA ALA A 353 26.16 43.70 12.39
C ALA A 353 26.99 43.36 13.66
N SER A 354 27.50 44.40 14.30
CA SER A 354 28.30 44.39 15.52
C SER A 354 27.45 44.07 16.75
N GLY A 355 27.01 42.81 16.83
CA GLY A 355 26.44 42.20 18.03
C GLY A 355 27.29 40.99 18.45
N THR A 356 27.33 40.71 19.75
CA THR A 356 28.22 39.80 20.50
C THR A 356 28.29 38.31 20.10
N ASP A 357 27.75 37.89 18.96
CA ASP A 357 27.61 36.48 18.60
C ASP A 357 28.47 36.12 17.38
N LYS A 358 29.76 35.83 17.62
CA LYS A 358 30.71 35.32 16.62
C LYS A 358 30.57 33.81 16.36
N GLU A 359 29.60 33.12 16.97
CA GLU A 359 29.52 31.65 16.93
C GLU A 359 29.02 31.09 15.59
N ILE A 360 28.23 31.85 14.82
CA ILE A 360 27.63 31.37 13.56
C ILE A 360 28.10 32.24 12.37
N PRO A 361 28.73 31.66 11.33
CA PRO A 361 29.16 32.41 10.16
C PRO A 361 28.01 33.09 9.41
N VAL A 362 28.23 34.32 8.92
CA VAL A 362 27.26 35.08 8.09
C VAL A 362 26.86 34.31 6.82
N ALA A 363 27.76 33.47 6.28
CA ALA A 363 27.46 32.61 5.15
C ALA A 363 26.36 31.56 5.47
N SER A 364 26.36 31.03 6.70
CA SER A 364 25.34 30.09 7.18
C SER A 364 23.99 30.77 7.33
N TRP A 365 23.96 32.01 7.87
CA TRP A 365 22.75 32.84 7.92
C TRP A 365 22.18 33.14 6.53
N ARG A 366 23.02 33.43 5.53
CA ARG A 366 22.58 33.63 4.15
C ARG A 366 22.00 32.37 3.52
N LYS A 367 22.61 31.19 3.77
CA LYS A 367 22.09 29.90 3.31
C LYS A 367 20.73 29.60 3.96
N PHE A 368 20.61 29.81 5.28
CA PHE A 368 19.37 29.67 6.03
C PHE A 368 18.26 30.60 5.49
N TYR A 369 18.57 31.89 5.32
CA TYR A 369 17.64 32.87 4.77
C TYR A 369 17.14 32.48 3.38
N ARG A 370 18.00 31.98 2.50
CA ARG A 370 17.58 31.59 1.14
C ARG A 370 16.55 30.46 1.16
N ILE A 371 16.72 29.47 2.03
CA ILE A 371 15.83 28.32 2.16
C ILE A 371 14.48 28.76 2.74
N ILE A 372 14.52 29.50 3.86
CA ILE A 372 13.31 29.98 4.55
C ILE A 372 12.55 31.00 3.71
N ASN A 373 13.23 31.95 3.07
CA ASN A 373 12.58 32.93 2.21
C ASN A 373 11.87 32.25 1.02
N LYS A 374 12.45 31.19 0.45
CA LYS A 374 11.76 30.40 -0.59
C LYS A 374 10.53 29.67 -0.01
N GLY A 375 10.66 29.06 1.17
CA GLY A 375 9.58 28.33 1.81
C GLY A 375 8.41 29.21 2.25
N ILE A 376 8.69 30.41 2.75
CA ILE A 376 7.71 31.36 3.29
C ILE A 376 7.16 32.26 2.19
N THR A 377 8.01 32.93 1.41
CA THR A 377 7.57 33.99 0.49
C THR A 377 6.86 33.46 -0.74
N ASP A 378 7.24 32.27 -1.23
CA ASP A 378 6.60 31.64 -2.39
C ASP A 378 5.32 30.87 -2.03
N ASN A 379 4.99 30.71 -0.74
CA ASN A 379 3.81 29.97 -0.27
C ASN A 379 2.89 30.82 0.62
N ASP A 380 1.70 31.12 0.10
CA ASP A 380 0.65 31.84 0.85
C ASP A 380 0.09 31.07 2.06
N ILE A 381 0.45 29.79 2.22
CA ILE A 381 0.13 29.01 3.42
C ILE A 381 0.83 29.61 4.66
N VAL A 382 1.96 30.28 4.46
CA VAL A 382 2.81 30.82 5.54
C VAL A 382 2.78 32.36 5.58
N ASN A 383 2.64 33.03 4.43
CA ASN A 383 2.92 34.47 4.30
C ASN A 383 1.70 35.41 4.40
N ILE A 384 0.85 35.28 5.43
CA ILE A 384 -0.19 36.29 5.69
C ILE A 384 -0.33 36.59 7.18
N SER A 385 -0.24 37.89 7.51
CA SER A 385 -0.41 38.43 8.85
C SER A 385 -1.76 38.07 9.48
N LEU A 386 -1.83 38.12 10.82
CA LEU A 386 -2.98 37.71 11.64
C LEU A 386 -4.33 38.38 11.31
N HIS A 387 -4.39 39.36 10.40
CA HIS A 387 -5.59 40.15 10.12
C HIS A 387 -6.67 39.49 9.26
N PHE A 388 -6.41 38.31 8.69
CA PHE A 388 -7.43 37.54 7.99
C PHE A 388 -7.71 36.20 8.69
N PHE A 389 -8.51 36.24 9.76
CA PHE A 389 -9.25 35.07 10.23
C PHE A 389 -10.60 35.03 9.53
N HIS A 390 -10.61 34.47 8.32
CA HIS A 390 -11.87 33.98 7.75
C HIS A 390 -12.35 32.81 8.62
N LYS A 391 -13.67 32.71 8.88
CA LYS A 391 -14.26 31.67 9.75
C LYS A 391 -13.85 30.22 9.42
N ASP A 392 -13.38 29.99 8.20
CA ASP A 392 -13.06 28.68 7.63
C ASP A 392 -11.55 28.37 7.59
N VAL A 393 -10.70 29.28 8.06
CA VAL A 393 -9.24 29.12 8.13
C VAL A 393 -8.81 28.87 9.57
N ARG A 394 -8.15 27.75 9.84
CA ARG A 394 -7.61 27.41 11.15
C ARG A 394 -6.08 27.40 11.15
N PRO A 395 -5.42 27.60 12.31
CA PRO A 395 -4.01 27.24 12.45
C PRO A 395 -3.80 25.77 12.06
N MET A 396 -2.58 25.42 11.64
CA MET A 396 -2.19 24.03 11.45
C MET A 396 -2.62 23.22 12.68
N PRO A 397 -3.39 22.15 12.52
CA PRO A 397 -3.84 21.36 13.66
C PRO A 397 -2.63 20.64 14.25
N HIS A 398 -2.10 21.16 15.35
CA HIS A 398 -1.12 20.42 16.14
C HIS A 398 -1.83 19.27 16.87
N PRO A 399 -1.19 18.10 17.01
CA PRO A 399 -1.71 17.02 17.85
C PRO A 399 -1.76 17.50 19.30
N VAL A 400 -2.88 18.12 19.69
CA VAL A 400 -3.22 18.32 21.10
C VAL A 400 -3.49 16.93 21.66
N ARG A 401 -2.93 16.61 22.82
CA ARG A 401 -3.31 15.44 23.63
C ARG A 401 -4.81 15.51 23.96
N ARG A 402 -5.69 15.19 23.01
CA ARG A 402 -7.14 14.98 23.16
C ARG A 402 -7.73 14.47 21.84
N HIS A 403 -8.28 13.26 21.93
CA HIS A 403 -9.09 12.50 20.99
C HIS A 403 -9.95 13.33 20.01
N SER A 404 -9.38 13.80 18.90
CA SER A 404 -10.16 14.27 17.76
C SER A 404 -9.35 14.23 16.45
N ILE A 405 -10.01 13.74 15.40
CA ILE A 405 -9.48 13.40 14.08
C ILE A 405 -9.23 14.67 13.24
N VAL A 406 -8.08 14.72 12.55
CA VAL A 406 -7.70 15.76 11.60
C VAL A 406 -7.02 15.09 10.39
N ALA A 407 -7.45 15.38 9.15
CA ALA A 407 -6.78 14.88 7.94
C ALA A 407 -6.20 16.04 7.11
N SER A 408 -4.88 16.22 7.12
CA SER A 408 -4.17 17.32 6.44
C SER A 408 -3.47 16.91 5.17
#